data_AF-A0A4Q5RA74-F1
#
_entry.id   AF-A0A4Q5RA74-F1
#
_cell.length_a   1.000
_cell.length_b   1.000
_cell.length_c   1.000
_cell.angle_alpha   90.00
_cell.angle_beta   90.00
_cell.angle_gamma   90.00
#
_symmetry.space_group_name_H-M   'P 1'
#
loop_
_entity.id
_entity.type
_entity.pdbx_description
1 polymer ?
#
loop_
_entity_poly.entity_id
_entity_poly.type
_entity_poly.pdbx_seq_one_letter_code
_entity_poly.pdbx_strand_id
1 'polypeptide(L)'
;ALTTAGFWEKFDTDWVCLDAELLPWSAKAQELVKNQYAAVAALPQVEAVLTQAAARDLHGAAALLARTTARPQAAADYADAYRRYCWPVHALDDLKLAPFHLLATEGKTYFDRDHAWHMETLRTLALADPGLLRATPYRVVPLGDPSEVESATQWWTDLTAAGGEGMVVKPYDFIPQGQKSLFQPALKCRGREYLRIIYGPDYLLPGNLERLRQRNVKAKRNLALREFALGVEGLERFVAGQPLRRVHQCVFGVLALESEAVDPRL
;
A
#
# COMPACT_ATOMS: atom_id res chain seq x y z
N ALA A 1 16.36 -2.75 19.91
CA ALA A 1 16.07 -3.79 18.89
C ALA A 1 17.32 -4.49 18.35
N LEU A 2 18.09 -3.88 17.43
CA LEU A 2 19.18 -4.54 16.68
C LEU A 2 20.26 -5.16 17.58
N THR A 3 20.82 -4.39 18.52
CA THR A 3 21.81 -4.88 19.50
C THR A 3 21.24 -6.01 20.37
N THR A 4 20.02 -5.84 20.87
CA THR A 4 19.32 -6.84 21.70
C THR A 4 19.12 -8.17 20.96
N ALA A 5 18.87 -8.10 19.64
CA ALA A 5 18.70 -9.27 18.79
C ALA A 5 20.03 -9.89 18.30
N GLY A 6 21.19 -9.36 18.71
CA GLY A 6 22.51 -9.80 18.24
C GLY A 6 22.70 -9.60 16.72
N PHE A 7 22.06 -8.58 16.14
CA PHE A 7 22.05 -8.37 14.70
C PHE A 7 23.46 -8.10 14.14
N TRP A 8 24.25 -7.28 14.84
CA TRP A 8 25.56 -6.81 14.38
C TRP A 8 26.54 -7.96 14.22
N GLU A 9 26.62 -8.84 15.21
CA GLU A 9 27.48 -10.03 15.17
C GLU A 9 26.97 -11.07 14.18
N LYS A 10 25.64 -11.24 14.09
CA LYS A 10 25.02 -12.20 13.18
C LYS A 10 25.26 -11.87 11.70
N PHE A 11 25.25 -10.58 11.36
CA PHE A 11 25.40 -10.09 9.98
C PHE A 11 26.78 -9.50 9.69
N ASP A 12 27.69 -9.51 10.67
CA ASP A 12 29.04 -8.96 10.59
C ASP A 12 29.05 -7.54 10.01
N THR A 13 28.32 -6.64 10.67
CA THR A 13 28.07 -5.29 10.15
C THR A 13 27.87 -4.28 11.27
N ASP A 14 28.19 -3.01 10.99
CA ASP A 14 27.95 -1.84 11.82
C ASP A 14 26.84 -0.91 11.29
N TRP A 15 26.23 -1.24 10.15
CA TRP A 15 25.10 -0.51 9.58
C TRP A 15 24.05 -1.42 8.94
N VAL A 16 22.86 -0.87 8.71
CA VAL A 16 21.76 -1.61 8.06
C VAL A 16 20.89 -0.66 7.24
N CYS A 17 20.45 -1.11 6.07
CA CYS A 17 19.42 -0.47 5.26
C CYS A 17 18.14 -1.31 5.29
N LEU A 18 17.05 -0.73 5.79
CA LEU A 18 15.73 -1.36 5.89
C LEU A 18 14.73 -0.64 5.00
N ASP A 19 13.87 -1.41 4.33
CA ASP A 19 12.63 -0.91 3.73
C ASP A 19 11.46 -1.17 4.69
N ALA A 20 10.68 -0.13 4.98
CA ALA A 20 9.69 -0.16 6.05
C ALA A 20 8.53 0.82 5.83
N GLU A 21 7.38 0.46 6.40
CA GLU A 21 6.22 1.35 6.51
C GLU A 21 6.21 2.04 7.88
N LEU A 22 5.96 3.35 7.91
CA LEU A 22 5.85 4.14 9.14
C LEU A 22 4.38 4.53 9.38
N LEU A 23 3.84 4.16 10.53
CA LEU A 23 2.47 4.40 10.94
C LEU A 23 2.40 5.39 12.13
N PRO A 24 1.31 6.19 12.26
CA PRO A 24 0.14 6.25 11.38
C PRO A 24 0.35 7.05 10.10
N TRP A 25 -0.52 6.84 9.13
CA TRP A 25 -0.57 7.66 7.91
C TRP A 25 -0.78 9.15 8.23
N SER A 26 -1.57 9.46 9.27
CA SER A 26 -1.80 10.83 9.74
C SER A 26 -0.53 11.57 10.17
N ALA A 27 0.55 10.88 10.56
CA ALA A 27 1.81 11.52 10.93
C ALA A 27 2.49 12.24 9.74
N LYS A 28 2.28 11.75 8.52
CA LYS A 28 2.84 12.33 7.28
C LYS A 28 1.80 13.05 6.41
N ALA A 29 0.51 12.75 6.57
CA ALA A 29 -0.54 13.18 5.64
C ALA A 29 -1.65 14.04 6.30
N GLN A 30 -1.39 14.65 7.46
CA GLN A 30 -2.42 15.37 8.24
C GLN A 30 -3.14 16.47 7.44
N GLU A 31 -2.42 17.23 6.62
CA GLU A 31 -3.02 18.28 5.79
C GLU A 31 -3.95 17.71 4.70
N LEU A 32 -3.56 16.60 4.09
CA LEU A 32 -4.38 15.92 3.09
C LEU A 32 -5.71 15.46 3.70
N VAL A 33 -5.64 14.81 4.87
CA VAL A 33 -6.81 14.37 5.64
C VAL A 33 -7.76 15.54 5.94
N LYS A 34 -7.24 16.66 6.44
CA LYS A 34 -8.05 17.84 6.79
C LYS A 34 -8.70 18.49 5.57
N ASN A 35 -7.95 18.67 4.49
CA ASN A 35 -8.38 19.52 3.38
C ASN A 35 -9.12 18.79 2.26
N GLN A 36 -8.88 17.48 2.08
CA GLN A 36 -9.47 16.72 0.98
C GLN A 36 -10.51 15.70 1.43
N TYR A 37 -10.35 15.09 2.60
CA TYR A 37 -11.22 13.98 3.05
C TYR A 37 -12.41 14.43 3.90
N ALA A 38 -12.37 15.59 4.55
CA ALA A 38 -13.46 16.05 5.43
C ALA A 38 -14.61 16.78 4.71
N ALA A 39 -14.47 17.10 3.41
CA ALA A 39 -15.32 18.08 2.72
C ALA A 39 -16.59 17.51 2.03
N VAL A 40 -17.01 16.27 2.32
CA VAL A 40 -18.17 15.65 1.65
C VAL A 40 -19.44 15.87 2.46
N ALA A 41 -20.24 16.88 2.10
CA ALA A 41 -21.50 17.21 2.79
C ALA A 41 -22.75 16.63 2.09
N ALA A 42 -23.72 16.20 2.88
CA ALA A 42 -25.08 15.89 2.41
C ALA A 42 -25.81 17.18 1.98
N LEU A 43 -26.72 17.09 1.01
CA LEU A 43 -27.53 18.21 0.51
C LEU A 43 -29.04 17.95 0.74
N PRO A 44 -29.56 18.09 1.97
CA PRO A 44 -30.93 17.72 2.31
C PRO A 44 -32.00 18.45 1.47
N GLN A 45 -31.72 19.69 1.06
CA GLN A 45 -32.64 20.46 0.21
C GLN A 45 -32.83 19.82 -1.17
N VAL A 46 -31.79 19.18 -1.72
CA VAL A 46 -31.84 18.50 -3.03
C VAL A 46 -32.70 17.24 -2.94
N GLU A 47 -32.55 16.47 -1.85
CA GLU A 47 -33.35 15.26 -1.61
C GLU A 47 -34.85 15.58 -1.53
N ALA A 48 -35.22 16.65 -0.82
CA ALA A 48 -36.62 17.08 -0.70
C ALA A 48 -37.24 17.42 -2.07
N VAL A 49 -36.52 18.16 -2.92
CA VAL A 49 -36.98 18.52 -4.27
C VAL A 49 -37.10 17.30 -5.17
N LEU A 50 -36.11 16.40 -5.14
CA LEU A 50 -36.13 15.16 -5.92
C LEU A 50 -37.25 14.21 -5.49
N THR A 51 -37.60 14.20 -4.20
CA THR A 51 -38.74 13.44 -3.68
C THR A 51 -40.05 13.94 -4.28
N GLN A 52 -40.26 15.26 -4.31
CA GLN A 52 -41.44 15.85 -4.95
C GLN A 52 -41.48 15.61 -6.46
N ALA A 53 -40.33 15.68 -7.13
CA ALA A 53 -40.21 15.41 -8.56
C ALA A 53 -40.53 13.94 -8.90
N ALA A 54 -40.03 13.01 -8.09
CA ALA A 54 -40.31 11.58 -8.24
C ALA A 54 -41.79 11.27 -7.98
N ALA A 55 -42.42 11.90 -7.00
CA ALA A 55 -43.86 11.77 -6.73
C ALA A 55 -44.77 12.31 -7.86
N ARG A 56 -44.21 13.10 -8.79
CA ARG A 56 -44.89 13.61 -9.99
C ARG A 56 -44.53 12.80 -11.25
N ASP A 57 -43.88 11.64 -11.10
CA ASP A 57 -43.43 10.77 -12.19
C ASP A 57 -42.58 11.49 -13.26
N LEU A 58 -41.84 12.52 -12.85
CA LEU A 58 -40.92 13.20 -13.77
C LEU A 58 -39.81 12.23 -14.20
N HIS A 59 -39.60 12.15 -15.51
CA HIS A 59 -38.64 11.22 -16.09
C HIS A 59 -37.24 11.38 -15.48
N GLY A 60 -36.66 10.28 -15.00
CA GLY A 60 -35.32 10.26 -14.39
C GLY A 60 -35.26 10.72 -12.93
N ALA A 61 -36.33 11.29 -12.36
CA ALA A 61 -36.33 11.79 -10.98
C ALA A 61 -36.10 10.68 -9.95
N ALA A 62 -36.70 9.49 -10.14
CA ALA A 62 -36.51 8.35 -9.25
C ALA A 62 -35.04 7.87 -9.19
N ALA A 63 -34.34 7.84 -10.34
CA ALA A 63 -32.93 7.46 -10.40
C ALA A 63 -32.01 8.51 -9.76
N LEU A 64 -32.31 9.80 -9.94
CA LEU A 64 -31.59 10.90 -9.28
C LEU A 64 -31.82 10.90 -7.77
N LEU A 65 -33.05 10.65 -7.32
CA LEU A 65 -33.39 10.53 -5.90
C LEU A 65 -32.60 9.38 -5.27
N ALA A 66 -32.66 8.17 -5.85
CA ALA A 66 -31.93 7.00 -5.34
C ALA A 66 -30.42 7.22 -5.23
N ARG A 67 -29.82 7.92 -6.20
CA ARG A 67 -28.39 8.30 -6.15
C ARG A 67 -28.11 9.33 -5.05
N THR A 68 -29.00 10.28 -4.86
CA THR A 68 -28.84 11.36 -3.88
C THR A 68 -28.98 10.84 -2.45
N THR A 69 -29.94 9.94 -2.20
CA THR A 69 -30.17 9.33 -0.88
C THR A 69 -29.08 8.33 -0.48
N ALA A 70 -28.37 7.73 -1.44
CA ALA A 70 -27.27 6.81 -1.16
C ALA A 70 -25.94 7.53 -0.77
N ARG A 71 -25.77 8.79 -1.16
CA ARG A 71 -24.52 9.56 -0.94
C ARG A 71 -24.17 9.83 0.52
N PRO A 72 -25.12 10.17 1.42
CA PRO A 72 -24.81 10.33 2.84
C PRO A 72 -24.16 9.09 3.45
N GLN A 73 -24.67 7.89 3.16
CA GLN A 73 -24.07 6.65 3.63
C GLN A 73 -22.69 6.42 3.00
N ALA A 74 -22.54 6.67 1.70
CA ALA A 74 -21.25 6.53 1.02
C ALA A 74 -20.17 7.48 1.59
N ALA A 75 -20.56 8.70 1.98
CA ALA A 75 -19.69 9.66 2.66
C ALA A 75 -19.32 9.23 4.09
N ALA A 76 -20.27 8.64 4.83
CA ALA A 76 -20.02 8.07 6.15
C ALA A 76 -19.03 6.89 6.06
N ASP A 77 -19.26 5.93 5.15
CA ASP A 77 -18.37 4.79 4.94
C ASP A 77 -16.94 5.24 4.56
N TYR A 78 -16.83 6.29 3.73
CA TYR A 78 -15.56 6.91 3.37
C TYR A 78 -14.87 7.57 4.57
N ALA A 79 -15.63 8.26 5.43
CA ALA A 79 -15.11 8.86 6.64
C ALA A 79 -14.58 7.81 7.62
N ASP A 80 -15.32 6.72 7.77
CA ASP A 80 -14.92 5.59 8.61
C ASP A 80 -13.69 4.88 8.04
N ALA A 81 -13.53 4.81 6.72
CA ALA A 81 -12.37 4.20 6.08
C ALA A 81 -11.07 4.96 6.41
N TYR A 82 -11.00 6.29 6.18
CA TYR A 82 -9.73 7.02 6.42
C TYR A 82 -9.40 7.17 7.91
N ARG A 83 -10.40 7.26 8.79
CA ARG A 83 -10.19 7.40 10.24
C ARG A 83 -9.43 6.23 10.85
N ARG A 84 -9.57 5.02 10.29
CA ARG A 84 -8.83 3.81 10.76
C ARG A 84 -7.31 3.95 10.64
N TYR A 85 -6.82 4.85 9.79
CA TYR A 85 -5.39 5.08 9.56
C TYR A 85 -4.88 6.36 10.24
N CYS A 86 -5.70 6.97 11.08
CA CYS A 86 -5.41 8.24 11.75
C CYS A 86 -5.47 8.08 13.28
N TRP A 87 -4.37 8.36 13.96
CA TRP A 87 -4.37 8.61 15.41
C TRP A 87 -3.42 9.76 15.76
N PRO A 88 -3.63 10.43 16.91
CA PRO A 88 -2.71 11.45 17.40
C PRO A 88 -1.32 10.87 17.68
N VAL A 89 -0.27 11.63 17.35
CA VAL A 89 1.12 11.29 17.67
C VAL A 89 1.66 12.40 18.57
N HIS A 90 1.99 12.06 19.81
CA HIS A 90 2.53 12.97 20.83
C HIS A 90 3.96 12.59 21.22
N ALA A 91 4.30 11.31 21.12
CA ALA A 91 5.63 10.78 21.40
C ALA A 91 6.02 9.69 20.38
N LEU A 92 7.27 9.22 20.46
CA LEU A 92 7.78 8.13 19.61
C LEU A 92 6.99 6.82 19.80
N ASP A 93 6.48 6.57 21.00
CA ASP A 93 5.71 5.35 21.33
C ASP A 93 4.35 5.27 20.60
N ASP A 94 3.85 6.40 20.10
CA ASP A 94 2.64 6.46 19.28
C ASP A 94 2.91 6.05 17.83
N LEU A 95 4.18 5.96 17.42
CA LEU A 95 4.57 5.50 16.09
C LEU A 95 4.74 3.98 16.08
N LYS A 96 4.53 3.40 14.90
CA LYS A 96 4.92 2.01 14.62
C LYS A 96 5.71 1.97 13.33
N LEU A 97 6.84 1.27 13.34
CA LEU A 97 7.62 0.97 12.14
C LEU A 97 7.44 -0.51 11.80
N ALA A 98 7.05 -0.80 10.56
CA ALA A 98 6.86 -2.15 10.06
C ALA A 98 7.86 -2.43 8.91
N PRO A 99 9.08 -2.91 9.23
CA PRO A 99 10.05 -3.33 8.23
C PRO A 99 9.53 -4.55 7.44
N PHE A 100 9.77 -4.56 6.13
CA PHE A 100 9.41 -5.68 5.27
C PHE A 100 10.55 -6.12 4.33
N HIS A 101 11.63 -5.35 4.19
CA HIS A 101 12.88 -5.81 3.57
C HIS A 101 14.10 -5.39 4.38
N LEU A 102 15.04 -6.33 4.53
CA LEU A 102 16.42 -6.04 4.89
C LEU A 102 17.18 -5.92 3.58
N LEU A 103 17.50 -4.70 3.14
CA LEU A 103 17.99 -4.45 1.79
C LEU A 103 19.50 -4.69 1.71
N ALA A 104 20.27 -4.13 2.65
CA ALA A 104 21.71 -4.21 2.65
C ALA A 104 22.33 -4.07 4.05
N THR A 105 23.52 -4.64 4.19
CA THR A 105 24.48 -4.48 5.30
C THR A 105 25.87 -4.35 4.69
N GLU A 106 26.90 -4.23 5.53
CA GLU A 106 28.30 -4.19 5.08
C GLU A 106 28.60 -5.32 4.10
N GLY A 107 29.19 -4.98 2.95
CA GLY A 107 29.59 -5.93 1.91
C GLY A 107 28.48 -6.75 1.23
N LYS A 108 27.21 -6.62 1.61
CA LYS A 108 26.13 -7.48 1.06
C LYS A 108 24.77 -6.78 0.88
N THR A 109 24.15 -7.03 -0.28
CA THR A 109 22.70 -6.89 -0.52
C THR A 109 21.98 -8.23 -0.33
N TYR A 110 20.68 -8.21 -0.01
CA TYR A 110 19.92 -9.43 0.28
C TYR A 110 18.85 -9.77 -0.78
N PHE A 111 19.03 -9.31 -2.01
CA PHE A 111 18.14 -9.65 -3.14
C PHE A 111 18.24 -11.13 -3.57
N ASP A 112 19.22 -11.86 -3.03
CA ASP A 112 19.38 -13.31 -3.17
C ASP A 112 18.48 -14.11 -2.20
N ARG A 113 17.87 -13.45 -1.22
CA ARG A 113 17.01 -14.08 -0.21
C ARG A 113 15.55 -14.02 -0.63
N ASP A 114 14.80 -15.08 -0.32
CA ASP A 114 13.36 -15.09 -0.53
C ASP A 114 12.63 -14.16 0.46
N HIS A 115 11.39 -13.80 0.14
CA HIS A 115 10.63 -12.92 1.02
C HIS A 115 10.30 -13.55 2.38
N ALA A 116 10.18 -14.88 2.49
CA ALA A 116 9.93 -15.51 3.78
C ALA A 116 11.12 -15.30 4.74
N TRP A 117 12.35 -15.36 4.23
CA TRP A 117 13.56 -15.04 4.98
C TRP A 117 13.56 -13.60 5.48
N HIS A 118 13.17 -12.63 4.66
CA HIS A 118 13.06 -11.23 5.09
C HIS A 118 12.03 -11.07 6.21
N MET A 119 10.83 -11.65 6.03
CA MET A 119 9.75 -11.56 7.00
C MET A 119 10.15 -12.15 8.35
N GLU A 120 10.78 -13.33 8.35
CA GLU A 120 11.20 -14.00 9.57
C GLU A 120 12.39 -13.30 10.25
N THR A 121 13.36 -12.82 9.46
CA THR A 121 14.49 -12.04 9.98
C THR A 121 14.00 -10.77 10.67
N LEU A 122 13.11 -10.01 10.04
CA LEU A 122 12.59 -8.77 10.60
C LEU A 122 11.59 -9.01 11.76
N ARG A 123 10.92 -10.17 11.79
CA ARG A 123 10.11 -10.59 12.94
C ARG A 123 10.95 -10.71 14.21
N THR A 124 12.17 -11.26 14.12
CA THR A 124 13.06 -11.34 15.29
C THR A 124 13.45 -9.97 15.84
N LEU A 125 13.68 -8.99 14.96
CA LEU A 125 13.92 -7.61 15.35
C LEU A 125 12.69 -6.98 16.00
N ALA A 126 11.50 -7.22 15.44
CA ALA A 126 10.26 -6.70 15.97
C ALA A 126 9.94 -7.26 17.37
N LEU A 127 10.26 -8.53 17.62
CA LEU A 127 10.09 -9.12 18.95
C LEU A 127 11.06 -8.57 20.00
N ALA A 128 12.23 -8.06 19.57
CA ALA A 128 13.20 -7.43 20.47
C ALA A 128 12.80 -6.00 20.88
N ASP A 129 11.84 -5.37 20.18
CA ASP A 129 11.29 -4.06 20.50
C ASP A 129 9.83 -3.94 20.02
N PRO A 130 8.88 -4.62 20.69
CA PRO A 130 7.48 -4.59 20.29
C PRO A 130 6.81 -3.23 20.54
N GLY A 131 7.50 -2.33 21.26
CA GLY A 131 7.07 -0.96 21.52
C GLY A 131 7.06 -0.13 20.24
N LEU A 132 8.14 -0.16 19.46
CA LEU A 132 8.24 0.61 18.21
C LEU A 132 8.03 -0.25 16.95
N LEU A 133 8.56 -1.47 16.95
CA LEU A 133 8.59 -2.31 15.77
C LEU A 133 7.37 -3.22 15.69
N ARG A 134 6.82 -3.35 14.48
CA ARG A 134 5.69 -4.23 14.20
C ARG A 134 6.09 -5.28 13.17
N ALA A 135 5.97 -6.56 13.55
CA ALA A 135 6.10 -7.65 12.59
C ALA A 135 4.92 -7.61 11.60
N THR A 136 5.22 -7.75 10.32
CA THR A 136 4.20 -7.79 9.26
C THR A 136 3.64 -9.23 9.15
N PRO A 137 2.33 -9.45 9.31
CA PRO A 137 1.73 -10.75 9.05
C PRO A 137 1.88 -11.12 7.56
N TYR A 138 2.23 -12.37 7.27
CA TYR A 138 2.36 -12.86 5.89
C TYR A 138 1.88 -14.31 5.75
N ARG A 139 1.67 -14.72 4.51
CA ARG A 139 1.41 -16.11 4.12
C ARG A 139 2.19 -16.43 2.85
N VAL A 140 2.73 -17.63 2.77
CA VAL A 140 3.27 -18.21 1.53
C VAL A 140 2.14 -19.01 0.89
N VAL A 141 1.85 -18.77 -0.39
CA VAL A 141 0.68 -19.35 -1.07
C VAL A 141 1.15 -20.13 -2.30
N PRO A 142 1.11 -21.47 -2.27
CA PRO A 142 1.33 -22.29 -3.45
C PRO A 142 0.19 -22.11 -4.47
N LEU A 143 0.41 -21.34 -5.53
CA LEU A 143 -0.64 -21.01 -6.51
C LEU A 143 -1.13 -22.22 -7.34
N GLY A 144 -0.44 -23.35 -7.28
CA GLY A 144 -0.85 -24.61 -7.92
C GLY A 144 -1.89 -25.40 -7.12
N ASP A 145 -2.17 -25.01 -5.88
CA ASP A 145 -3.18 -25.65 -5.02
C ASP A 145 -4.40 -24.72 -4.87
N PRO A 146 -5.57 -25.09 -5.42
CA PRO A 146 -6.79 -24.30 -5.29
C PRO A 146 -7.22 -24.03 -3.85
N SER A 147 -6.96 -24.96 -2.91
CA SER A 147 -7.35 -24.82 -1.51
C SER A 147 -6.52 -23.76 -0.78
N GLU A 148 -5.23 -23.67 -1.11
CA GLU A 148 -4.34 -22.62 -0.60
C GLU A 148 -4.74 -21.24 -1.13
N VAL A 149 -5.14 -21.16 -2.42
CA VAL A 149 -5.65 -19.92 -3.02
C VAL A 149 -6.96 -19.46 -2.36
N GLU A 150 -7.87 -20.38 -2.06
CA GLU A 150 -9.12 -20.10 -1.34
C GLU A 150 -8.83 -19.61 0.09
N SER A 151 -7.97 -20.31 0.83
CA SER A 151 -7.54 -19.92 2.18
C SER A 151 -6.89 -18.54 2.21
N ALA A 152 -6.03 -18.21 1.24
CA ALA A 152 -5.43 -16.88 1.10
C ALA A 152 -6.46 -15.80 0.78
N THR A 153 -7.45 -16.11 -0.06
CA THR A 153 -8.56 -15.21 -0.40
C THR A 153 -9.43 -14.91 0.81
N GLN A 154 -9.74 -15.93 1.62
CA GLN A 154 -10.49 -15.75 2.86
C GLN A 154 -9.70 -14.90 3.85
N TRP A 155 -8.41 -15.19 4.05
CA TRP A 155 -7.55 -14.39 4.93
C TRP A 155 -7.49 -12.91 4.53
N TRP A 156 -7.39 -12.61 3.23
CA TRP A 156 -7.45 -11.24 2.73
C TRP A 156 -8.82 -10.58 2.95
N THR A 157 -9.91 -11.35 2.79
CA THR A 157 -11.28 -10.89 3.01
C THR A 157 -11.47 -10.52 4.49
N ASP A 158 -11.03 -11.37 5.40
CA ASP A 158 -11.11 -11.12 6.86
C ASP A 158 -10.26 -9.91 7.27
N LEU A 159 -9.02 -9.83 6.77
CA LEU A 159 -8.11 -8.71 7.03
C LEU A 159 -8.73 -7.37 6.61
N THR A 160 -9.31 -7.31 5.41
CA THR A 160 -9.89 -6.08 4.87
C THR A 160 -11.23 -5.74 5.51
N ALA A 161 -12.04 -6.74 5.89
CA ALA A 161 -13.27 -6.53 6.67
C ALA A 161 -12.96 -5.95 8.07
N ALA A 162 -11.85 -6.37 8.68
CA ALA A 162 -11.36 -5.82 9.95
C ALA A 162 -10.75 -4.41 9.82
N GLY A 163 -10.67 -3.83 8.62
CA GLY A 163 -10.13 -2.49 8.37
C GLY A 163 -8.69 -2.42 7.91
N GLY A 164 -8.07 -3.56 7.56
CA GLY A 164 -6.79 -3.57 6.86
C GLY A 164 -6.91 -2.96 5.46
N GLU A 165 -5.85 -2.31 4.98
CA GLU A 165 -5.81 -1.75 3.62
C GLU A 165 -5.95 -2.84 2.55
N GLY A 166 -5.36 -4.01 2.79
CA GLY A 166 -5.23 -5.08 1.82
C GLY A 166 -3.91 -5.82 1.99
N MET A 167 -3.38 -6.34 0.89
CA MET A 167 -2.10 -7.06 0.88
C MET A 167 -1.22 -6.63 -0.29
N VAL A 168 0.07 -6.92 -0.16
CA VAL A 168 1.04 -6.86 -1.24
C VAL A 168 1.45 -8.29 -1.59
N VAL A 169 1.14 -8.72 -2.81
CA VAL A 169 1.51 -10.04 -3.34
C VAL A 169 2.87 -9.90 -4.02
N LYS A 170 3.84 -10.73 -3.61
CA LYS A 170 5.20 -10.74 -4.16
C LYS A 170 5.51 -12.15 -4.69
N PRO A 171 6.38 -12.30 -5.71
CA PRO A 171 6.97 -13.61 -6.03
C PRO A 171 7.65 -14.20 -4.79
N TYR A 172 7.86 -15.51 -4.71
CA TYR A 172 8.52 -16.09 -3.51
C TYR A 172 9.96 -15.57 -3.38
N ASP A 173 10.73 -15.69 -4.46
CA ASP A 173 12.07 -15.12 -4.57
C ASP A 173 12.00 -13.60 -4.81
N PHE A 174 12.93 -12.85 -4.23
CA PHE A 174 12.98 -11.39 -4.40
C PHE A 174 13.23 -11.01 -5.87
N ILE A 175 14.18 -11.67 -6.53
CA ILE A 175 14.41 -11.59 -7.99
C ILE A 175 14.36 -13.01 -8.55
N PRO A 176 13.26 -13.42 -9.20
CA PRO A 176 13.15 -14.75 -9.79
C PRO A 176 14.23 -15.00 -10.85
N GLN A 177 15.03 -16.06 -10.70
CA GLN A 177 16.10 -16.43 -11.63
C GLN A 177 15.57 -17.21 -12.86
N GLY A 178 16.32 -17.17 -13.96
CA GLY A 178 16.14 -18.09 -15.10
C GLY A 178 14.99 -17.80 -16.05
N GLN A 179 14.27 -16.68 -15.87
CA GLN A 179 13.16 -16.32 -16.75
C GLN A 179 13.54 -15.21 -17.73
N LYS A 180 13.04 -15.30 -18.98
CA LYS A 180 13.34 -14.33 -20.05
C LYS A 180 12.69 -12.96 -19.83
N SER A 181 11.73 -12.83 -18.93
CA SER A 181 10.96 -11.62 -18.67
C SER A 181 11.05 -11.18 -17.22
N LEU A 182 11.15 -9.87 -17.00
CA LEU A 182 11.04 -9.27 -15.68
C LEU A 182 9.60 -9.39 -15.15
N PHE A 183 9.46 -9.88 -13.92
CA PHE A 183 8.18 -9.93 -13.20
C PHE A 183 8.01 -8.69 -12.34
N GLN A 184 6.76 -8.31 -12.09
CA GLN A 184 6.48 -7.28 -11.10
C GLN A 184 7.00 -7.76 -9.73
N PRO A 185 7.87 -6.98 -9.05
CA PRO A 185 8.40 -7.37 -7.75
C PRO A 185 7.31 -7.40 -6.67
N ALA A 186 6.23 -6.64 -6.88
CA ALA A 186 5.10 -6.55 -5.98
C ALA A 186 3.83 -6.14 -6.72
N LEU A 187 2.69 -6.67 -6.27
CA LEU A 187 1.35 -6.29 -6.71
C LEU A 187 0.49 -5.96 -5.50
N LYS A 188 -0.02 -4.73 -5.44
CA LYS A 188 -0.96 -4.33 -4.39
C LYS A 188 -2.37 -4.83 -4.69
N CYS A 189 -3.02 -5.46 -3.71
CA CYS A 189 -4.42 -5.88 -3.73
C CYS A 189 -5.15 -5.25 -2.54
N ARG A 190 -5.85 -4.14 -2.80
CA ARG A 190 -6.47 -3.27 -1.78
C ARG A 190 -7.94 -3.65 -1.56
N GLY A 191 -8.35 -3.62 -0.30
CA GLY A 191 -9.70 -3.93 0.17
C GLY A 191 -10.74 -2.95 -0.33
N ARG A 192 -11.98 -3.42 -0.39
CA ARG A 192 -13.15 -2.66 -0.86
C ARG A 192 -13.29 -1.34 -0.10
N GLU A 193 -13.37 -1.38 1.23
CA GLU A 193 -13.61 -0.15 2.00
C GLU A 193 -12.45 0.85 1.93
N TYR A 194 -11.20 0.36 1.89
CA TYR A 194 -10.04 1.22 1.69
C TYR A 194 -10.07 1.95 0.35
N LEU A 195 -10.54 1.30 -0.73
CA LEU A 195 -10.61 1.92 -2.05
C LEU A 195 -11.56 3.12 -2.13
N ARG A 196 -12.42 3.37 -1.13
CA ARG A 196 -13.17 4.64 -1.01
C ARG A 196 -12.22 5.83 -0.86
N ILE A 197 -11.13 5.67 -0.12
CA ILE A 197 -10.09 6.70 0.11
C ILE A 197 -9.44 7.10 -1.23
N ILE A 198 -9.36 6.16 -2.17
CA ILE A 198 -8.63 6.29 -3.44
C ILE A 198 -9.54 6.71 -4.60
N TYR A 199 -10.69 6.05 -4.75
CA TYR A 199 -11.62 6.26 -5.85
C TYR A 199 -12.79 7.18 -5.51
N GLY A 200 -12.87 7.63 -4.25
CA GLY A 200 -13.91 8.51 -3.72
C GLY A 200 -15.06 7.76 -3.05
N PRO A 201 -15.90 8.47 -2.27
CA PRO A 201 -16.99 7.87 -1.49
C PRO A 201 -18.00 7.11 -2.35
N ASP A 202 -18.32 7.67 -3.52
CA ASP A 202 -19.36 7.19 -4.41
C ASP A 202 -18.93 6.03 -5.32
N TYR A 203 -17.69 5.52 -5.21
CA TYR A 203 -17.14 4.62 -6.25
C TYR A 203 -17.89 3.29 -6.43
N LEU A 204 -18.62 2.84 -5.39
CA LEU A 204 -19.46 1.65 -5.42
C LEU A 204 -20.90 1.91 -5.91
N LEU A 205 -21.29 3.17 -6.10
CA LEU A 205 -22.61 3.49 -6.62
C LEU A 205 -22.75 3.02 -8.08
N PRO A 206 -23.97 2.64 -8.52
CA PRO A 206 -24.21 2.12 -9.86
C PRO A 206 -23.64 3.02 -10.97
N GLY A 207 -22.93 2.42 -11.92
CA GLY A 207 -22.31 3.11 -13.05
C GLY A 207 -20.93 3.71 -12.74
N ASN A 208 -20.50 3.81 -11.49
CA ASN A 208 -19.16 4.30 -11.14
C ASN A 208 -18.14 3.16 -11.24
N LEU A 209 -18.41 2.01 -10.62
CA LEU A 209 -17.50 0.88 -10.62
C LEU A 209 -17.27 0.34 -12.04
N GLU A 210 -18.30 0.26 -12.86
CA GLU A 210 -18.22 -0.20 -14.25
C GLU A 210 -17.25 0.66 -15.08
N ARG A 211 -17.31 1.99 -14.90
CA ARG A 211 -16.37 2.92 -15.55
C ARG A 211 -14.96 2.76 -15.02
N LEU A 212 -14.80 2.57 -13.71
CA LEU A 212 -13.48 2.40 -13.07
C LEU A 212 -12.78 1.08 -13.41
N ARG A 213 -13.53 0.05 -13.81
CA ARG A 213 -12.96 -1.22 -14.29
C ARG A 213 -12.15 -1.04 -15.58
N GLN A 214 -12.48 -0.05 -16.41
CA GLN A 214 -11.73 0.30 -17.62
C GLN A 214 -10.47 1.10 -17.27
N ARG A 215 -9.47 0.43 -16.67
CA ARG A 215 -8.19 1.05 -16.26
C ARG A 215 -7.00 0.44 -16.99
N ASN A 216 -6.01 1.27 -17.31
CA ASN A 216 -4.76 0.84 -17.92
C ASN A 216 -3.62 0.87 -16.89
N VAL A 217 -3.07 -0.30 -16.57
CA VAL A 217 -1.98 -0.44 -15.60
C VAL A 217 -0.60 -0.59 -16.25
N LYS A 218 -0.51 -0.60 -17.58
CA LYS A 218 0.73 -0.89 -18.32
C LYS A 218 1.83 0.13 -18.01
N ALA A 219 1.49 1.41 -18.01
CA ALA A 219 2.44 2.49 -17.72
C ALA A 219 3.03 2.35 -16.31
N LYS A 220 2.19 2.19 -15.27
CA LYS A 220 2.66 2.03 -13.88
C LYS A 220 3.49 0.75 -13.71
N ARG A 221 3.10 -0.36 -14.36
CA ARG A 221 3.88 -1.60 -14.36
C ARG A 221 5.28 -1.43 -14.96
N ASN A 222 5.39 -0.70 -16.08
CA ASN A 222 6.68 -0.44 -16.71
C ASN A 222 7.55 0.53 -15.88
N LEU A 223 6.94 1.54 -15.26
CA LEU A 223 7.62 2.43 -14.31
C LEU A 223 8.18 1.65 -13.13
N ALA A 224 7.35 0.85 -12.47
CA ALA A 224 7.74 0.04 -11.31
C ALA A 224 8.93 -0.89 -11.60
N LEU A 225 9.00 -1.50 -12.79
CA LEU A 225 10.15 -2.33 -13.17
C LEU A 225 11.44 -1.53 -13.36
N ARG A 226 11.35 -0.35 -13.97
CA ARG A 226 12.50 0.54 -14.21
C ARG A 226 13.03 1.09 -12.88
N GLU A 227 12.13 1.57 -12.03
CA GLU A 227 12.46 2.05 -10.67
C GLU A 227 13.08 0.95 -9.83
N PHE A 228 12.49 -0.25 -9.83
CA PHE A 228 13.02 -1.41 -9.13
C PHE A 228 14.45 -1.76 -9.56
N ALA A 229 14.69 -1.84 -10.88
CA ALA A 229 16.02 -2.14 -11.42
C ALA A 229 17.06 -1.08 -11.01
N LEU A 230 16.69 0.20 -11.04
CA LEU A 230 17.56 1.29 -10.57
C LEU A 230 17.81 1.22 -9.05
N GLY A 231 16.80 0.87 -8.26
CA GLY A 231 16.94 0.69 -6.82
C GLY A 231 17.91 -0.43 -6.45
N VAL A 232 17.76 -1.60 -7.10
CA VAL A 232 18.67 -2.75 -6.96
C VAL A 232 20.10 -2.36 -7.33
N GLU A 233 20.30 -1.83 -8.53
CA GLU A 233 21.63 -1.41 -9.02
C GLU A 233 22.26 -0.33 -8.12
N GLY A 234 21.46 0.61 -7.63
CA GLY A 234 21.94 1.66 -6.72
C GLY A 234 22.53 1.09 -5.42
N LEU A 235 21.82 0.14 -4.81
CA LEU A 235 22.27 -0.54 -3.59
C LEU A 235 23.47 -1.45 -3.84
N GLU A 236 23.50 -2.20 -4.94
CA GLU A 236 24.65 -3.02 -5.30
C GLU A 236 25.92 -2.17 -5.52
N ARG A 237 25.79 -1.02 -6.21
CA ARG A 237 26.90 -0.06 -6.37
C ARG A 237 27.38 0.51 -5.04
N PHE A 238 26.45 0.81 -4.13
CA PHE A 238 26.76 1.35 -2.81
C PHE A 238 27.56 0.35 -1.98
N VAL A 239 27.06 -0.89 -1.89
CA VAL A 239 27.70 -1.98 -1.16
C VAL A 239 29.07 -2.35 -1.76
N ALA A 240 29.22 -2.26 -3.08
CA ALA A 240 30.50 -2.49 -3.75
C ALA A 240 31.52 -1.34 -3.60
N GLY A 241 31.22 -0.31 -2.81
CA GLY A 241 32.14 0.82 -2.56
C GLY A 241 32.38 1.70 -3.80
N GLN A 242 31.46 1.71 -4.77
CA GLN A 242 31.63 2.54 -5.96
C GLN A 242 31.51 4.04 -5.62
N PRO A 243 32.11 4.94 -6.43
CA PRO A 243 32.01 6.38 -6.20
C PRO A 243 30.55 6.84 -6.10
N LEU A 244 30.25 7.71 -5.12
CA LEU A 244 28.88 8.19 -4.85
C LEU A 244 28.13 8.69 -6.08
N ARG A 245 28.81 9.28 -7.06
CA ARG A 245 28.17 9.71 -8.33
C ARG A 245 27.50 8.56 -9.09
N ARG A 246 28.04 7.34 -9.01
CA ARG A 246 27.51 6.14 -9.68
C ARG A 246 26.30 5.59 -8.93
N VAL A 247 26.28 5.67 -7.61
CA VAL A 247 25.13 5.35 -6.76
C VAL A 247 24.01 6.35 -7.01
N HIS A 248 24.32 7.65 -6.90
CA HIS A 248 23.36 8.73 -7.10
C HIS A 248 22.77 8.78 -8.51
N GLN A 249 23.51 8.33 -9.53
CA GLN A 249 22.95 8.18 -10.87
C GLN A 249 21.69 7.30 -10.88
N CYS A 250 21.69 6.20 -10.12
CA CYS A 250 20.53 5.33 -10.00
C CYS A 250 19.42 5.97 -9.17
N VAL A 251 19.78 6.55 -8.01
CA VAL A 251 18.83 7.21 -7.10
C VAL A 251 18.09 8.36 -7.78
N PHE A 252 18.81 9.23 -8.49
CA PHE A 252 18.20 10.32 -9.25
C PHE A 252 17.41 9.82 -10.47
N GLY A 253 17.77 8.66 -11.02
CA GLY A 253 16.97 7.98 -12.03
C GLY A 253 15.59 7.60 -11.50
N VAL A 254 15.50 7.01 -10.31
CA VAL A 254 14.21 6.70 -9.64
C VAL A 254 13.41 7.98 -9.43
N LEU A 255 14.04 9.02 -8.87
CA LEU A 255 13.37 10.31 -8.63
C LEU A 255 12.85 10.95 -9.92
N ALA A 256 13.59 10.86 -11.02
CA ALA A 256 13.17 11.36 -12.31
C ALA A 256 11.96 10.58 -12.87
N LEU A 257 11.95 9.25 -12.73
CA LEU A 257 10.85 8.40 -13.20
C LEU A 257 9.54 8.66 -12.44
N GLU A 258 9.61 8.96 -11.14
CA GLU A 258 8.43 9.31 -10.33
C GLU A 258 7.79 10.67 -10.74
N SER A 259 8.43 11.45 -11.61
CA SER A 259 7.82 12.64 -12.23
C SER A 259 7.03 12.33 -13.52
N GLU A 260 7.10 11.11 -14.06
CA GLU A 260 6.27 10.70 -15.20
C GLU A 260 4.78 10.71 -14.80
N ALA A 261 3.92 11.31 -15.63
CA ALA A 261 2.50 11.38 -15.34
C ALA A 261 1.84 9.99 -15.44
N VAL A 262 1.26 9.53 -14.33
CA VAL A 262 0.53 8.26 -14.22
C VAL A 262 -0.72 8.48 -13.36
N ASP A 263 -1.75 7.66 -13.59
CA ASP A 263 -2.98 7.70 -12.78
C ASP A 263 -2.64 7.54 -11.28
N PRO A 264 -2.89 8.57 -10.45
CA PRO A 264 -2.48 8.58 -9.04
C PRO A 264 -3.27 7.58 -8.19
N ARG A 265 -4.31 6.95 -8.74
CA ARG A 265 -5.14 5.95 -8.05
C ARG A 265 -4.52 4.55 -8.08
N LEU A 266 -3.47 4.32 -8.88
CA LEU A 266 -2.88 2.99 -9.14
C LEU A 266 -1.86 2.55 -8.09
#